data_AF-A0AAW6TK23-F1
#
_entry.id   AF-A0AAW6TK23-F1
#
_cell.length_a   1.000
_cell.length_b   1.000
_cell.length_c   1.000
_cell.angle_alpha   90.00
_cell.angle_beta   90.00
_cell.angle_gamma   90.00
#
_symmetry.space_group_name_H-M   'P 1'
#
loop_
_entity.id
_entity.type
_entity.pdbx_description
1 polymer ?
#
loop_
_entity_poly.entity_id
_entity_poly.type
_entity_poly.pdbx_seq_one_letter_code
_entity_poly.pdbx_strand_id
1 'polypeptide(L)'
;MSEAKLTIKIENKRPVELTDFTDSFSSLGSQYYKFLSENDSFSLKPETKLYIKEIKSGSIITELSDLVPLVLPFVENSNSVIDFTAFLKMGFDYFLGKTEVKPKDFDLKDCNNFNNIIKPVAKDNGSNMIFNGDFNFGAVTINMNFNSIEANAIQNGILREKEKLKEPEKRKESKVLFYWDSAKYDDKSKAIDRGFIDSIYGSALKVIFDDPTTKSRMLDIEENPFHLAYIVDVEVLEIKNLPSVYKVLALHEAFPK
;
A
#
# COMPACT_ATOMS: atom_id res chain seq x y z
N MET A 1 -5.39 -32.91 -17.48
CA MET A 1 -6.06 -31.73 -16.90
C MET A 1 -5.36 -30.51 -17.45
N SER A 2 -6.09 -29.54 -17.99
CA SER A 2 -5.55 -28.25 -18.43
C SER A 2 -5.30 -27.37 -17.21
N GLU A 3 -4.03 -27.06 -16.96
CA GLU A 3 -3.58 -26.29 -15.80
C GLU A 3 -3.24 -24.89 -16.30
N ALA A 4 -3.85 -23.84 -15.74
CA ALA A 4 -3.37 -22.49 -16.00
C ALA A 4 -2.00 -22.33 -15.38
N LYS A 5 -1.17 -21.52 -16.04
CA LYS A 5 0.20 -21.32 -15.61
C LYS A 5 0.66 -19.90 -15.83
N LEU A 6 1.49 -19.44 -14.91
CA LEU A 6 2.31 -18.25 -15.08
C LEU A 6 3.74 -18.69 -15.30
N THR A 7 4.26 -18.42 -16.49
CA THR A 7 5.67 -18.63 -16.85
C THR A 7 6.41 -17.30 -16.72
N ILE A 8 7.45 -17.27 -15.91
CA ILE A 8 8.34 -16.11 -15.76
C ILE A 8 9.71 -16.48 -16.31
N LYS A 9 10.22 -15.69 -17.26
CA LYS A 9 11.56 -15.83 -17.83
C LYS A 9 12.39 -14.60 -17.50
N ILE A 10 13.54 -14.80 -16.85
CA ILE A 10 14.55 -13.76 -16.64
C ILE A 10 15.72 -14.01 -17.59
N GLU A 11 15.93 -13.07 -18.51
CA GLU A 11 17.07 -13.04 -19.44
C GLU A 11 18.12 -12.09 -18.89
N ASN A 12 19.09 -12.62 -18.13
CA ASN A 12 20.13 -11.84 -17.49
C ASN A 12 21.43 -11.76 -18.32
N LYS A 13 22.16 -10.65 -18.19
CA LYS A 13 23.51 -10.44 -18.72
C LYS A 13 24.58 -10.77 -17.68
N ARG A 14 24.27 -10.58 -16.40
CA ARG A 14 25.15 -10.91 -15.27
C ARG A 14 24.48 -11.96 -14.38
N PRO A 15 25.25 -12.78 -13.65
CA PRO A 15 24.66 -13.68 -12.66
C PRO A 15 23.70 -12.94 -11.72
N VAL A 16 22.50 -13.49 -11.53
CA VAL A 16 21.52 -12.93 -10.60
C VAL A 16 21.93 -13.27 -9.18
N GLU A 17 21.93 -12.28 -8.28
CA GLU A 17 22.20 -12.52 -6.86
C GLU A 17 21.12 -13.44 -6.27
N LEU A 18 21.55 -14.41 -5.44
CA LEU A 18 20.65 -15.38 -4.83
C LEU A 18 19.52 -14.69 -4.06
N THR A 19 19.86 -13.67 -3.27
CA THR A 19 18.91 -12.89 -2.47
C THR A 19 17.89 -12.16 -3.34
N ASP A 20 18.34 -11.48 -4.39
CA ASP A 20 17.44 -10.79 -5.33
C ASP A 20 16.48 -11.77 -6.03
N PHE A 21 16.99 -12.94 -6.40
CA PHE A 21 16.16 -14.01 -6.96
C PHE A 21 15.13 -14.51 -5.96
N THR A 22 15.55 -14.88 -4.75
CA THR A 22 14.64 -15.39 -3.71
C THR A 22 13.63 -14.34 -3.26
N ASP A 23 14.03 -13.07 -3.18
CA ASP A 23 13.17 -11.95 -2.81
C ASP A 23 12.08 -11.73 -3.86
N SER A 24 12.45 -11.82 -5.15
CA SER A 24 11.53 -11.68 -6.27
C SER A 24 10.41 -12.73 -6.21
N PHE A 25 10.77 -14.01 -6.10
CA PHE A 25 9.78 -15.10 -6.06
C PHE A 25 9.00 -15.17 -4.74
N SER A 26 9.64 -14.83 -3.61
CA SER A 26 8.93 -14.72 -2.33
C SER A 26 7.89 -13.59 -2.35
N SER A 27 8.24 -12.46 -2.95
CA SER A 27 7.34 -11.31 -3.12
C SER A 27 6.20 -11.63 -4.08
N LEU A 28 6.45 -12.41 -5.13
CA LEU A 28 5.44 -12.91 -6.05
C LEU A 28 4.41 -13.80 -5.33
N GLY A 29 4.88 -14.79 -4.55
CA GLY A 29 4.00 -15.64 -3.76
C GLY A 29 3.20 -14.85 -2.72
N SER A 30 3.86 -13.95 -1.99
CA SER A 30 3.23 -13.02 -1.04
C SER A 30 2.11 -12.20 -1.69
N GLN A 31 2.35 -11.68 -2.90
CA GLN A 31 1.37 -10.90 -3.65
C GLN A 31 0.20 -11.76 -4.13
N TYR A 32 0.46 -13.00 -4.56
CA TYR A 32 -0.58 -13.94 -4.97
C TYR A 32 -1.53 -14.28 -3.82
N TYR A 33 -1.00 -14.64 -2.65
CA TYR A 33 -1.84 -14.94 -1.49
C TYR A 33 -2.66 -13.74 -1.05
N LYS A 34 -2.07 -12.55 -1.05
CA LYS A 34 -2.79 -11.31 -0.73
C LYS A 34 -3.92 -11.06 -1.73
N PHE A 35 -3.64 -11.16 -3.02
CA PHE A 35 -4.62 -11.00 -4.09
C PHE A 35 -5.82 -11.95 -3.92
N LEU A 36 -5.56 -13.23 -3.62
CA LEU A 36 -6.65 -14.19 -3.37
C LEU A 36 -7.43 -13.88 -2.09
N SER A 37 -6.79 -13.37 -1.03
CA SER A 37 -7.45 -13.09 0.25
C SER A 37 -8.35 -11.87 0.24
N GLU A 38 -8.12 -10.96 -0.71
CA GLU A 38 -8.88 -9.72 -0.85
C GLU A 38 -10.00 -9.83 -1.89
N ASN A 39 -10.11 -10.97 -2.57
CA ASN A 39 -11.08 -11.16 -3.64
C ASN A 39 -12.09 -12.24 -3.23
N ASP A 40 -13.31 -11.80 -2.92
CA ASP A 40 -14.42 -12.64 -2.46
C ASP A 40 -14.80 -13.77 -3.44
N SER A 41 -14.40 -13.63 -4.71
CA SER A 41 -14.60 -14.67 -5.72
C SER A 41 -13.79 -15.93 -5.40
N PHE A 42 -12.68 -15.81 -4.64
CA PHE A 42 -11.78 -16.90 -4.33
C PHE A 42 -11.92 -17.35 -2.86
N SER A 43 -12.25 -18.63 -2.64
CA SER A 43 -12.12 -19.25 -1.33
C SER A 43 -10.70 -19.79 -1.15
N LEU A 44 -9.86 -19.07 -0.41
CA LEU A 44 -8.54 -19.54 -0.02
C LEU A 44 -8.66 -20.71 0.95
N LYS A 45 -8.18 -21.88 0.52
CA LYS A 45 -7.91 -22.97 1.45
C LYS A 45 -6.54 -22.75 2.10
N PRO A 46 -6.34 -23.14 3.37
CA PRO A 46 -5.04 -23.05 4.05
C PRO A 46 -3.90 -23.74 3.29
N GLU A 47 -4.22 -24.72 2.42
CA GLU A 47 -3.23 -25.47 1.65
C GLU A 47 -2.88 -24.85 0.30
N THR A 48 -3.54 -23.76 -0.14
CA THR A 48 -3.23 -23.12 -1.42
C THR A 48 -1.77 -22.67 -1.40
N LYS A 49 -0.97 -23.18 -2.34
CA LYS A 49 0.45 -22.84 -2.48
C LYS A 49 0.82 -22.63 -3.94
N LEU A 50 1.68 -21.65 -4.19
CA LEU A 50 2.27 -21.39 -5.50
C LEU A 50 3.64 -22.08 -5.57
N TYR A 51 3.85 -22.96 -6.55
CA TYR A 51 5.04 -23.80 -6.65
C TYR A 51 5.91 -23.44 -7.86
N ILE A 52 7.24 -23.53 -7.69
CA ILE A 52 8.19 -23.53 -8.82
C ILE A 52 8.22 -24.93 -9.40
N LYS A 53 7.65 -25.13 -10.60
CA LYS A 53 7.56 -26.46 -11.23
C LYS A 53 8.85 -26.88 -11.94
N GLU A 54 9.57 -25.94 -12.56
CA GLU A 54 10.80 -26.21 -13.32
C GLU A 54 11.70 -24.98 -13.33
N ILE A 55 13.03 -25.16 -13.36
CA ILE A 55 14.04 -24.12 -13.61
C ILE A 55 14.97 -24.62 -14.73
N LYS A 56 15.11 -23.86 -15.83
CA LYS A 56 15.95 -24.22 -16.99
C LYS A 56 17.25 -23.41 -17.04
N SER A 57 18.29 -23.96 -17.69
CA SER A 57 19.59 -23.29 -17.89
C SER A 57 19.57 -22.34 -19.09
N GLY A 58 20.33 -21.23 -19.02
CA GLY A 58 20.42 -20.18 -20.04
C GLY A 58 19.49 -18.97 -19.82
N SER A 59 18.41 -19.14 -19.08
CA SER A 59 17.51 -18.09 -18.55
C SER A 59 16.73 -18.68 -17.38
N ILE A 60 16.44 -17.90 -16.34
CA ILE A 60 15.64 -18.43 -15.24
C ILE A 60 14.18 -18.48 -15.67
N ILE A 61 13.71 -19.67 -16.04
CA ILE A 61 12.32 -19.93 -16.39
C ILE A 61 11.65 -20.59 -15.19
N THR A 62 10.58 -20.02 -14.67
CA THR A 62 9.78 -20.59 -13.58
C THR A 62 8.34 -20.74 -14.04
N GLU A 63 7.80 -21.95 -13.98
CA GLU A 63 6.37 -22.21 -14.19
C GLU A 63 5.69 -22.31 -12.82
N LEU A 64 4.64 -21.51 -12.63
CA LEU A 64 3.86 -21.43 -11.40
C LEU A 64 2.43 -21.90 -11.67
N SER A 65 1.96 -22.84 -10.86
CA SER A 65 0.57 -23.30 -10.85
C SER A 65 0.04 -23.41 -9.42
N ASP A 66 -1.28 -23.33 -9.25
CA ASP A 66 -1.94 -23.79 -8.03
C ASP A 66 -2.28 -25.28 -8.15
N LEU A 67 -1.98 -26.04 -7.09
CA LEU A 67 -2.22 -27.49 -7.06
C LEU A 67 -3.56 -27.85 -6.40
N VAL A 68 -4.39 -26.86 -6.06
CA VAL A 68 -5.61 -27.04 -5.28
C VAL A 68 -6.83 -26.58 -6.08
N PRO A 69 -7.90 -27.39 -6.18
CA PRO A 69 -9.15 -26.90 -6.74
C PRO A 69 -9.71 -25.79 -5.84
N LEU A 70 -9.65 -24.54 -6.32
CA LEU A 70 -10.44 -23.47 -5.73
C LEU A 70 -11.92 -23.81 -5.92
N VAL A 71 -12.67 -23.83 -4.81
CA VAL A 71 -14.12 -24.01 -4.86
C VAL A 71 -14.71 -22.62 -5.08
N LEU A 72 -15.00 -22.30 -6.33
CA LEU A 72 -15.63 -21.05 -6.76
C LEU A 72 -17.15 -21.23 -6.74
N PRO A 73 -17.92 -20.47 -5.95
CA PRO A 73 -19.36 -20.66 -5.89
C PRO A 73 -20.11 -20.10 -7.12
N PHE A 74 -19.52 -19.20 -7.94
CA PHE A 74 -20.28 -18.46 -8.97
C PHE A 74 -19.53 -18.04 -10.26
N VAL A 75 -18.51 -18.74 -10.75
CA VAL A 75 -17.91 -18.41 -12.07
C VAL A 75 -17.55 -19.66 -12.85
N GLU A 76 -18.14 -19.83 -14.03
CA GLU A 76 -17.90 -21.00 -14.91
C GLU A 76 -16.51 -21.00 -15.59
N ASN A 77 -15.65 -19.98 -15.47
CA ASN A 77 -14.38 -19.92 -16.22
C ASN A 77 -13.22 -19.08 -15.60
N SER A 78 -13.25 -18.62 -14.33
CA SER A 78 -12.14 -17.82 -13.78
C SER A 78 -11.00 -18.70 -13.29
N ASN A 79 -9.78 -18.42 -13.76
CA ASN A 79 -8.57 -19.06 -13.24
C ASN A 79 -7.75 -18.04 -12.44
N SER A 80 -7.57 -18.33 -11.15
CA SER A 80 -6.79 -17.56 -10.17
C SER A 80 -5.42 -17.09 -10.67
N VAL A 81 -4.69 -17.95 -11.39
CA VAL A 81 -3.36 -17.66 -11.94
C VAL A 81 -3.45 -16.64 -13.08
N ILE A 82 -4.47 -16.74 -13.94
CA ILE A 82 -4.68 -15.80 -15.04
C ILE A 82 -5.12 -14.44 -14.51
N ASP A 83 -6.08 -14.43 -13.57
CA ASP A 83 -6.57 -13.20 -12.96
C ASP A 83 -5.46 -12.49 -12.17
N PHE A 84 -4.61 -13.25 -11.48
CA PHE A 84 -3.42 -12.71 -10.84
C PHE A 84 -2.41 -12.16 -11.86
N THR A 85 -2.22 -12.84 -13.00
CA THR A 85 -1.34 -12.34 -14.06
C THR A 85 -1.87 -11.02 -14.64
N ALA A 86 -3.19 -10.88 -14.81
CA ALA A 86 -3.82 -9.63 -15.20
C ALA A 86 -3.62 -8.53 -14.15
N PHE A 87 -3.78 -8.87 -12.86
CA PHE A 87 -3.52 -7.96 -11.75
C PHE A 87 -2.08 -7.44 -11.75
N LEU A 88 -1.10 -8.32 -11.94
CA LEU A 88 0.31 -7.94 -12.05
C LEU A 88 0.53 -6.98 -13.23
N LYS A 89 -0.08 -7.28 -14.39
CA LYS A 89 -0.01 -6.41 -15.57
C LYS A 89 -0.52 -5.01 -15.30
N MET A 90 -1.72 -4.90 -14.74
CA MET A 90 -2.31 -3.61 -14.39
C MET A 90 -1.44 -2.85 -13.39
N GLY A 91 -0.88 -3.53 -12.39
CA GLY A 91 0.03 -2.92 -11.41
C GLY A 91 1.31 -2.40 -12.04
N PHE A 92 1.99 -3.19 -12.87
CA PHE A 92 3.19 -2.75 -13.57
C PHE A 92 2.92 -1.63 -14.57
N ASP A 93 1.81 -1.70 -15.33
CA ASP A 93 1.41 -0.65 -16.25
C ASP A 93 1.12 0.67 -15.49
N TYR A 94 0.50 0.59 -14.31
CA TYR A 94 0.28 1.74 -13.43
C TYR A 94 1.61 2.36 -12.98
N PHE A 95 2.53 1.57 -12.43
CA PHE A 95 3.83 2.09 -11.97
C PHE A 95 4.70 2.65 -13.10
N LEU A 96 4.55 2.10 -14.30
CA LEU A 96 5.22 2.59 -15.50
C LEU A 96 4.56 3.86 -16.08
N GLY A 97 3.39 4.25 -15.58
CA GLY A 97 2.63 5.42 -16.04
C GLY A 97 1.90 5.20 -17.37
N LYS A 98 1.69 3.93 -17.78
CA LYS A 98 0.89 3.58 -18.97
C LYS A 98 -0.62 3.75 -18.72
N THR A 99 -1.04 3.80 -17.46
CA THR A 99 -2.42 4.01 -17.02
C THR A 99 -2.46 4.78 -15.70
N GLU A 100 -3.50 5.57 -15.48
CA GLU A 100 -3.79 6.20 -14.19
C GLU A 100 -4.68 5.31 -13.29
N VAL A 101 -5.29 4.27 -13.88
CA VAL A 101 -6.19 3.36 -13.17
C VAL A 101 -5.36 2.36 -12.37
N LYS A 102 -5.48 2.43 -11.04
CA LYS A 102 -4.93 1.42 -10.14
C LYS A 102 -5.80 0.15 -10.16
N PRO A 103 -5.20 -1.06 -10.11
CA PRO A 103 -5.98 -2.29 -10.00
C PRO A 103 -6.67 -2.44 -8.63
N LYS A 104 -6.10 -1.82 -7.59
CA LYS A 104 -6.65 -1.68 -6.24
C LYS A 104 -5.88 -0.57 -5.50
N ASP A 105 -6.33 -0.21 -4.31
CA ASP A 105 -5.52 0.58 -3.39
C ASP A 105 -4.33 -0.26 -2.89
N PHE A 106 -3.12 0.26 -3.11
CA PHE A 106 -1.89 -0.41 -2.69
C PHE A 106 -1.48 0.02 -1.29
N ASP A 107 -1.06 -0.93 -0.47
CA ASP A 107 -0.34 -0.64 0.76
C ASP A 107 1.19 -0.71 0.54
N LEU A 108 1.96 -0.39 1.59
CA LEU A 108 3.42 -0.46 1.53
C LEU A 108 3.94 -1.87 1.20
N LYS A 109 3.21 -2.93 1.57
CA LYS A 109 3.58 -4.31 1.30
C LYS A 109 3.40 -4.65 -0.17
N ASP A 110 2.30 -4.20 -0.80
CA ASP A 110 2.11 -4.30 -2.25
C ASP A 110 3.28 -3.61 -2.97
N CYS A 111 3.57 -2.36 -2.62
CA CYS A 111 4.68 -1.60 -3.21
C CYS A 111 6.04 -2.32 -3.04
N ASN A 112 6.32 -2.88 -1.86
CA ASN A 112 7.54 -3.66 -1.64
C ASN A 112 7.56 -4.94 -2.49
N ASN A 113 6.44 -5.65 -2.58
CA ASN A 113 6.34 -6.87 -3.36
C ASN A 113 6.59 -6.59 -4.85
N PHE A 114 5.88 -5.64 -5.45
CA PHE A 114 6.07 -5.23 -6.85
C PHE A 114 7.53 -4.81 -7.14
N ASN A 115 8.14 -4.07 -6.21
CA ASN A 115 9.53 -3.62 -6.35
C ASN A 115 10.51 -4.79 -6.38
N ASN A 116 10.30 -5.77 -5.51
CA ASN A 116 11.16 -6.94 -5.40
C ASN A 116 10.97 -7.91 -6.57
N ILE A 117 9.74 -8.07 -7.07
CA ILE A 117 9.46 -8.92 -8.24
C ILE A 117 10.33 -8.49 -9.43
N ILE A 118 10.41 -7.19 -9.72
CA ILE A 118 11.14 -6.66 -10.89
C ILE A 118 12.63 -6.38 -10.63
N LYS A 119 13.06 -6.42 -9.36
CA LYS A 119 14.41 -6.07 -8.90
C LYS A 119 15.55 -6.77 -9.65
N PRO A 120 15.47 -8.08 -9.99
CA PRO A 120 16.56 -8.76 -10.71
C PRO A 120 16.91 -8.09 -12.04
N VAL A 121 15.91 -7.54 -12.73
CA VAL A 121 16.09 -6.92 -14.06
C VAL A 121 16.42 -5.44 -13.99
N ALA A 122 15.94 -4.74 -12.96
CA ALA A 122 16.30 -3.33 -12.74
C ALA A 122 17.83 -3.14 -12.49
N LYS A 123 18.46 -4.12 -11.82
CA LYS A 123 19.89 -4.10 -11.47
C LYS A 123 20.84 -4.58 -12.58
N ASP A 124 20.33 -5.19 -13.65
CA ASP A 124 21.14 -5.81 -14.70
C ASP A 124 20.87 -5.15 -16.07
N ASN A 125 21.75 -4.25 -16.49
CA ASN A 125 21.56 -3.49 -17.72
C ASN A 125 21.46 -4.39 -18.96
N GLY A 126 20.41 -4.19 -19.75
CA GLY A 126 20.14 -4.99 -20.95
C GLY A 126 19.53 -6.36 -20.67
N SER A 127 19.12 -6.63 -19.42
CA SER A 127 18.30 -7.79 -19.07
C SER A 127 16.82 -7.55 -19.36
N ASN A 128 16.05 -8.65 -19.44
CA ASN A 128 14.61 -8.64 -19.62
C ASN A 128 13.91 -9.60 -18.66
N MET A 129 12.70 -9.24 -18.22
CA MET A 129 11.78 -10.13 -17.51
C MET A 129 10.51 -10.29 -18.32
N ILE A 130 10.18 -11.53 -18.69
CA ILE A 130 9.00 -11.87 -19.48
C ILE A 130 8.04 -12.68 -18.61
N PHE A 131 6.78 -12.29 -18.59
CA PHE A 131 5.69 -13.00 -17.93
C PHE A 131 4.70 -13.47 -19.00
N ASN A 132 4.33 -14.74 -18.94
CA ASN A 132 3.31 -15.35 -19.79
C ASN A 132 2.28 -16.07 -18.91
N GLY A 133 1.07 -15.54 -18.83
CA GLY A 133 -0.08 -16.25 -18.28
C GLY A 133 -0.82 -16.96 -19.40
N ASP A 134 -0.90 -18.29 -19.36
CA ASP A 134 -1.53 -19.10 -20.39
C ASP A 134 -2.59 -20.05 -19.81
N PHE A 135 -3.73 -20.16 -20.50
CA PHE A 135 -4.78 -21.14 -20.24
C PHE A 135 -5.09 -21.94 -21.51
N ASN A 136 -4.91 -23.26 -21.46
CA ASN A 136 -4.98 -24.16 -22.62
C ASN A 136 -6.35 -24.23 -23.35
N PHE A 137 -7.40 -23.55 -22.87
CA PHE A 137 -8.76 -23.65 -23.41
C PHE A 137 -9.31 -22.41 -24.15
N GLY A 138 -8.47 -21.44 -24.52
CA GLY A 138 -8.91 -20.42 -25.48
C GLY A 138 -8.13 -19.13 -25.43
N ALA A 139 -7.00 -19.05 -26.15
CA ALA A 139 -6.35 -17.83 -26.63
C ALA A 139 -6.02 -16.69 -25.63
N VAL A 140 -6.33 -16.80 -24.35
CA VAL A 140 -5.97 -15.79 -23.34
C VAL A 140 -4.52 -16.03 -22.94
N THR A 141 -3.64 -15.33 -23.65
CA THR A 141 -2.23 -15.17 -23.30
C THR A 141 -2.01 -13.75 -22.81
N ILE A 142 -1.72 -13.60 -21.52
CA ILE A 142 -1.27 -12.31 -20.97
C ILE A 142 0.25 -12.30 -21.07
N ASN A 143 0.77 -11.47 -21.97
CA ASN A 143 2.21 -11.26 -22.13
C ASN A 143 2.62 -9.91 -21.54
N MET A 144 3.68 -9.94 -20.73
CA MET A 144 4.40 -8.75 -20.29
C MET A 144 5.88 -8.96 -20.53
N ASN A 145 6.56 -7.92 -21.02
CA ASN A 145 8.01 -7.91 -21.13
C ASN A 145 8.51 -6.57 -20.60
N PHE A 146 9.45 -6.63 -19.66
CA PHE A 146 10.07 -5.46 -19.07
C PHE A 146 11.58 -5.56 -19.23
N ASN A 147 12.16 -4.61 -19.95
CA ASN A 147 13.61 -4.47 -20.00
C ASN A 147 14.15 -3.72 -18.75
N SER A 148 15.47 -3.66 -18.59
CA SER A 148 16.10 -2.96 -17.47
C SER A 148 15.72 -1.47 -17.34
N ILE A 149 15.41 -0.78 -18.45
CA ILE A 149 15.00 0.64 -18.43
C ILE A 149 13.58 0.76 -17.86
N GLU A 150 12.64 -0.04 -18.36
CA GLU A 150 11.27 -0.09 -17.85
C GLU A 150 11.22 -0.56 -16.39
N ALA A 151 12.05 -1.55 -16.02
CA ALA A 151 12.18 -2.02 -14.65
C ALA A 151 12.63 -0.90 -13.69
N ASN A 152 13.62 -0.10 -14.09
CA ASN A 152 14.05 1.08 -13.33
C ASN A 152 12.94 2.14 -13.24
N ALA A 153 12.20 2.38 -14.33
CA ALA A 153 11.07 3.30 -14.33
C ALA A 153 9.93 2.83 -13.39
N ILE A 154 9.63 1.52 -13.36
CA ILE A 154 8.70 0.90 -12.43
C ILE A 154 9.15 1.15 -10.99
N GLN A 155 10.43 0.93 -10.65
CA GLN A 155 10.95 1.19 -9.30
C GLN A 155 10.77 2.65 -8.87
N ASN A 156 10.98 3.59 -9.79
CA ASN A 156 10.72 5.02 -9.53
C ASN A 156 9.22 5.32 -9.36
N GLY A 157 8.35 4.69 -10.14
CA GLY A 157 6.90 4.74 -9.97
C GLY A 157 6.46 4.25 -8.58
N ILE A 158 7.01 3.12 -8.16
CA ILE A 158 6.76 2.54 -6.84
C ILE A 158 7.26 3.45 -5.72
N LEU A 159 8.44 4.07 -5.88
CA LEU A 159 8.96 5.00 -4.87
C LEU A 159 8.01 6.19 -4.69
N ARG A 160 7.51 6.77 -5.79
CA ARG A 160 6.50 7.84 -5.74
C ARG A 160 5.23 7.41 -5.03
N GLU A 161 4.76 6.19 -5.29
CA GLU A 161 3.59 5.64 -4.60
C GLU A 161 3.84 5.44 -3.10
N LYS A 162 5.01 4.93 -2.70
CA LYS A 162 5.38 4.80 -1.28
C LYS A 162 5.42 6.14 -0.56
N GLU A 163 5.88 7.20 -1.22
CA GLU A 163 5.87 8.54 -0.63
C GLU A 163 4.44 9.04 -0.41
N LYS A 164 3.53 8.85 -1.39
CA LYS A 164 2.10 9.16 -1.19
C LYS A 164 1.48 8.39 -0.02
N LEU A 165 1.86 7.12 0.18
CA LEU A 165 1.39 6.32 1.31
C LEU A 165 1.94 6.76 2.67
N LYS A 166 3.02 7.55 2.69
CA LYS A 166 3.56 8.18 3.91
C LYS A 166 2.97 9.55 4.16
N GLU A 167 2.43 10.20 3.13
CA GLU A 167 1.75 11.48 3.31
C GLU A 167 0.49 11.24 4.14
N PRO A 168 0.34 11.92 5.30
CA PRO A 168 -0.86 11.76 6.09
C PRO A 168 -2.05 12.27 5.28
N GLU A 169 -3.09 11.46 5.19
CA GLU A 169 -4.34 11.89 4.59
C GLU A 169 -4.93 13.00 5.46
N LYS A 170 -5.49 14.01 4.79
CA LYS A 170 -5.99 15.23 5.43
C LYS A 170 -7.50 15.26 5.32
N ARG A 171 -8.18 15.15 6.47
CA ARG A 171 -9.62 15.39 6.56
C ARG A 171 -9.87 16.67 7.33
N LYS A 172 -10.58 17.63 6.74
CA LYS A 172 -10.99 18.86 7.45
C LYS A 172 -12.35 18.66 8.08
N GLU A 173 -12.46 19.00 9.36
CA GLU A 173 -13.69 18.99 10.13
C GLU A 173 -13.89 20.40 10.71
N SER A 174 -15.10 20.92 10.59
CA SER A 174 -15.42 22.27 11.05
C SER A 174 -16.30 22.25 12.30
N LYS A 175 -16.06 23.19 13.20
CA LYS A 175 -16.83 23.40 14.43
C LYS A 175 -17.01 22.13 15.28
N VAL A 176 -15.91 21.40 15.47
CA VAL A 176 -15.87 20.22 16.34
C VAL A 176 -15.47 20.60 17.76
N LEU A 177 -15.89 19.77 18.72
CA LEU A 177 -15.65 20.00 20.13
C LEU A 177 -14.30 19.40 20.55
N PHE A 178 -13.37 20.26 20.92
CA PHE A 178 -12.02 19.91 21.30
C PHE A 178 -11.78 20.12 22.79
N TYR A 179 -10.99 19.22 23.36
CA TYR A 179 -10.60 19.23 24.76
C TYR A 179 -9.11 19.02 24.93
N TRP A 180 -8.50 19.79 25.83
CA TRP A 180 -7.13 19.55 26.24
C TRP A 180 -7.00 18.29 27.12
N ASP A 181 -6.01 17.47 26.82
CA ASP A 181 -5.50 16.39 27.67
C ASP A 181 -4.20 16.83 28.34
N SER A 182 -3.27 17.37 27.56
CA SER A 182 -2.05 18.01 28.05
C SER A 182 -1.66 19.19 27.16
N ALA A 183 -1.13 20.25 27.73
CA ALA A 183 -0.64 21.40 26.98
C ALA A 183 0.69 21.90 27.52
N LYS A 184 1.57 22.30 26.59
CA LYS A 184 2.87 22.88 26.86
C LYS A 184 2.76 24.40 26.90
N TYR A 185 2.96 25.01 28.06
CA TYR A 185 2.90 26.47 28.24
C TYR A 185 4.16 27.22 27.78
N ASP A 186 5.35 26.61 27.89
CA ASP A 186 6.61 27.23 27.50
C ASP A 186 7.40 26.32 26.56
N ASP A 187 8.29 26.87 25.71
CA ASP A 187 9.09 26.06 24.77
C ASP A 187 10.13 25.12 25.45
N LYS A 188 10.35 25.27 26.75
CA LYS A 188 11.34 24.50 27.53
C LYS A 188 10.76 23.20 28.09
N SER A 189 9.45 23.10 28.24
CA SER A 189 8.78 21.90 28.73
C SER A 189 8.89 20.73 27.74
N LYS A 190 9.04 19.51 28.27
CA LYS A 190 9.04 18.26 27.49
C LYS A 190 7.63 17.74 27.18
N ALA A 191 6.59 18.41 27.68
CA ALA A 191 5.20 18.01 27.45
C ALA A 191 4.84 18.12 25.96
N ILE A 192 4.07 17.17 25.45
CA ILE A 192 3.51 17.20 24.11
C ILE A 192 2.10 17.76 24.22
N ASP A 193 1.72 18.68 23.35
CA ASP A 193 0.33 19.15 23.24
C ASP A 193 -0.54 17.97 22.79
N ARG A 194 -1.52 17.62 23.62
CA ARG A 194 -2.47 16.54 23.36
C ARG A 194 -3.89 16.98 23.67
N GLY A 195 -4.83 16.48 22.88
CA GLY A 195 -6.24 16.74 23.06
C GLY A 195 -7.09 15.72 22.34
N PHE A 196 -8.37 15.66 22.70
CA PHE A 196 -9.32 14.71 22.14
C PHE A 196 -10.54 15.43 21.57
N ILE A 197 -11.14 14.81 20.55
CA ILE A 197 -12.38 15.23 19.90
C ILE A 197 -13.23 13.96 19.80
N ASP A 198 -14.18 13.80 20.71
CA ASP A 198 -14.93 12.55 20.86
C ASP A 198 -15.70 12.14 19.60
N SER A 199 -16.17 13.12 18.81
CA SER A 199 -16.85 12.87 17.54
C SER A 199 -15.93 12.32 16.44
N ILE A 200 -14.60 12.39 16.61
CA ILE A 200 -13.62 11.92 15.64
C ILE A 200 -12.88 10.70 16.15
N TYR A 201 -12.30 10.78 17.35
CA TYR A 201 -11.48 9.72 17.93
C TYR A 201 -11.52 9.82 19.46
N GLY A 202 -11.98 8.76 20.12
CA GLY A 202 -12.20 8.72 21.58
C GLY A 202 -10.94 8.65 22.43
N SER A 203 -9.78 9.12 21.95
CA SER A 203 -8.53 9.15 22.70
C SER A 203 -7.69 10.35 22.33
N ALA A 204 -6.90 10.86 23.28
CA ALA A 204 -6.10 12.06 23.07
C ALA A 204 -4.99 11.84 22.04
N LEU A 205 -4.98 12.68 21.00
CA LEU A 205 -3.98 12.71 19.94
C LEU A 205 -3.05 13.89 20.12
N LYS A 206 -1.91 13.87 19.40
CA LYS A 206 -1.02 15.03 19.33
C LYS A 206 -1.75 16.19 18.66
N VAL A 207 -1.56 17.40 19.20
CA VAL A 207 -2.15 18.63 18.69
C VAL A 207 -1.06 19.55 18.17
N ILE A 208 -1.30 20.13 17.00
CA ILE A 208 -0.48 21.20 16.42
C ILE A 208 -1.39 22.34 15.98
N PHE A 209 -0.83 23.52 15.74
CA PHE A 209 -1.59 24.71 15.38
C PHE A 209 -1.12 25.22 14.03
N ASP A 210 -2.07 25.65 13.19
CA ASP A 210 -1.77 26.36 11.95
C ASP A 210 -1.22 27.77 12.24
N ASP A 211 -1.81 28.43 13.23
CA ASP A 211 -1.40 29.73 13.73
C ASP A 211 -0.99 29.64 15.22
N PRO A 212 0.26 30.01 15.58
CA PRO A 212 0.73 30.00 16.96
C PRO A 212 -0.13 30.84 17.93
N THR A 213 -0.77 31.91 17.46
CA THR A 213 -1.58 32.78 18.35
C THR A 213 -2.86 32.11 18.83
N THR A 214 -3.38 31.15 18.07
CA THR A 214 -4.57 30.37 18.44
C THR A 214 -4.33 29.58 19.72
N LYS A 215 -3.14 28.98 19.88
CA LYS A 215 -2.78 28.26 21.10
C LYS A 215 -2.76 29.19 22.31
N SER A 216 -2.12 30.36 22.20
CA SER A 216 -2.09 31.36 23.27
C SER A 216 -3.51 31.78 23.67
N ARG A 217 -4.40 32.04 22.71
CA ARG A 217 -5.82 32.36 22.99
C ARG A 217 -6.56 31.25 23.74
N MET A 218 -6.17 29.99 23.59
CA MET A 218 -6.78 28.87 24.30
C MET A 218 -6.22 28.66 25.70
N LEU A 219 -4.96 29.03 25.95
CA LEU A 219 -4.26 28.79 27.21
C LEU A 219 -4.19 30.02 28.13
N ASP A 220 -4.16 31.22 27.56
CA ASP A 220 -4.08 32.50 28.27
C ASP A 220 -5.49 33.04 28.56
N ILE A 221 -6.26 32.24 29.29
CA ILE A 221 -7.64 32.56 29.71
C ILE A 221 -7.69 32.66 31.24
N GLU A 222 -8.70 33.34 31.80
CA GLU A 222 -8.86 33.44 33.26
C GLU A 222 -9.22 32.10 33.92
N GLU A 223 -10.00 31.27 33.23
CA GLU A 223 -10.42 29.94 33.67
C GLU A 223 -9.32 28.88 33.43
N ASN A 224 -9.44 27.71 34.07
CA ASN A 224 -8.50 26.63 33.79
C ASN A 224 -8.80 26.03 32.39
N PRO A 225 -7.87 26.10 31.41
CA PRO A 225 -8.13 25.63 30.03
C PRO A 225 -8.43 24.13 29.93
N PHE A 226 -8.00 23.33 30.92
CA PHE A 226 -8.31 21.89 30.97
C PHE A 226 -9.76 21.60 31.39
N HIS A 227 -10.46 22.59 31.95
CA HIS A 227 -11.87 22.51 32.33
C HIS A 227 -12.80 23.11 31.28
N LEU A 228 -12.27 23.58 30.14
CA LEU A 228 -13.06 24.15 29.05
C LEU A 228 -13.24 23.18 27.88
N ALA A 229 -14.31 23.41 27.13
CA ALA A 229 -14.54 22.90 25.80
C ALA A 229 -14.28 24.00 24.76
N TYR A 230 -13.69 23.64 23.62
CA TYR A 230 -13.39 24.59 22.55
C TYR A 230 -14.07 24.15 21.25
N ILE A 231 -14.75 25.08 20.58
CA ILE A 231 -15.25 24.86 19.22
C ILE A 231 -14.17 25.29 18.25
N VAL A 232 -13.66 24.34 17.48
CA VAL A 232 -12.52 24.55 16.57
C VAL A 232 -12.80 23.98 15.19
N ASP A 233 -12.12 24.53 14.18
CA ASP A 233 -11.90 23.84 12.91
C ASP A 233 -10.58 23.09 12.98
N VAL A 234 -10.55 21.84 12.52
CA VAL A 234 -9.36 21.00 12.54
C VAL A 234 -9.10 20.36 11.19
N GLU A 235 -7.82 20.18 10.87
CA GLU A 235 -7.36 19.21 9.88
C GLU A 235 -6.86 17.98 10.65
N VAL A 236 -7.57 16.86 10.50
CA VAL A 236 -7.19 15.54 11.01
C VAL A 236 -6.16 14.95 10.07
N LEU A 237 -4.97 14.69 10.59
CA LEU A 237 -3.92 13.99 9.87
C LEU A 237 -4.00 12.51 10.22
N GLU A 238 -4.26 11.69 9.21
CA GLU A 238 -4.45 10.25 9.35
C GLU A 238 -3.25 9.49 8.79
N ILE A 239 -2.86 8.41 9.48
CA ILE A 239 -1.86 7.46 8.98
C ILE A 239 -2.57 6.13 8.88
N LYS A 240 -2.67 5.57 7.67
CA LYS A 240 -3.40 4.32 7.41
C LYS A 240 -4.85 4.36 7.91
N ASN A 241 -5.57 5.45 7.60
CA ASN A 241 -6.96 5.70 8.01
C ASN A 241 -7.19 5.75 9.53
N LEU A 242 -6.13 5.94 10.32
CA LEU A 242 -6.22 6.15 11.75
C LEU A 242 -5.82 7.60 12.10
N PRO A 243 -6.72 8.37 12.75
CA PRO A 243 -6.42 9.70 13.27
C PRO A 243 -5.15 9.68 14.13
N SER A 244 -4.16 10.49 13.77
CA SER A 244 -2.85 10.53 14.44
C SER A 244 -2.52 11.90 15.03
N VAL A 245 -2.93 12.99 14.34
CA VAL A 245 -2.67 14.37 14.77
C VAL A 245 -3.87 15.24 14.47
N TYR A 246 -4.23 16.13 15.39
CA TYR A 246 -5.13 17.25 15.12
C TYR A 246 -4.32 18.51 14.83
N LYS A 247 -4.53 19.10 13.66
CA LYS A 247 -4.05 20.45 13.36
C LYS A 247 -5.20 21.43 13.54
N VAL A 248 -5.17 22.23 14.60
CA VAL A 248 -6.17 23.28 14.84
C VAL A 248 -5.97 24.40 13.82
N LEU A 249 -7.00 24.66 13.03
CA LEU A 249 -7.02 25.68 11.97
C LEU A 249 -7.60 26.99 12.49
N ALA A 250 -8.67 26.93 13.28
CA ALA A 250 -9.34 28.10 13.82
C ALA A 250 -10.01 27.79 15.16
N LEU A 251 -10.05 28.79 16.03
CA LEU A 251 -10.82 28.78 17.28
C LEU A 251 -12.04 29.71 17.12
N HIS A 252 -13.23 29.17 17.36
CA HIS A 252 -14.50 29.90 17.30
C HIS A 252 -14.97 30.34 18.68
N GLU A 253 -14.98 29.41 19.63
CA GLU A 253 -15.60 29.63 20.95
C GLU A 253 -14.93 28.75 22.02
N ALA A 254 -14.97 29.20 23.27
CA ALA A 254 -14.58 28.44 24.45
C ALA A 254 -15.64 28.62 25.55
N PHE A 255 -16.01 27.53 26.22
CA PHE A 255 -16.98 27.56 27.32
C PHE A 255 -16.70 26.47 28.37
N PRO A 256 -17.17 26.63 29.62
CA PRO A 256 -17.01 25.62 30.67
C PRO A 256 -17.67 24.29 30.31
N LYS A 257 -17.01 23.18 30.64
CA LYS A 257 -17.59 21.83 30.55
C LYS A 257 -18.72 21.62 31.56
#